data_AF-A0A938H9U4-F1
#
_entry.id   AF-A0A938H9U4-F1
#
_cell.length_a   1.000
_cell.length_b   1.000
_cell.length_c   1.000
_cell.angle_alpha   90.00
_cell.angle_beta   90.00
_cell.angle_gamma   90.00
#
_symmetry.space_group_name_H-M   'P 1'
#
loop_
_entity.id
_entity.type
_entity.pdbx_description
1 polymer ?
#
loop_
_entity_poly.entity_id
_entity_poly.type
_entity_poly.pdbx_seq_one_letter_code
_entity_poly.pdbx_strand_id
1 'polypeptide(L)'
;MRAVRIKADGAPVSGNLMVFSASSGEESALPWTEKQHGFFTYHLLKKLQETQGKVTYESLADYLRKEVRLQALKVSGKDQNPQLLASPDLSPEWTQWTIR
;
A
#
# COMPACT_ATOMS: atom_id res chain seq x y z
N MET A 1 -3.79 25.37 -10.09
CA MET A 1 -3.65 25.15 -8.64
C MET A 1 -2.17 24.86 -8.35
N ARG A 2 -1.54 25.55 -7.40
CA ARG A 2 -0.20 25.15 -6.91
C ARG A 2 -0.41 24.04 -5.88
N ALA A 3 -0.06 22.81 -6.24
CA ALA A 3 -0.03 21.73 -5.26
C ALA A 3 1.17 21.93 -4.34
N VAL A 4 0.92 22.06 -3.03
CA VAL A 4 1.98 22.09 -2.02
C VAL A 4 2.30 20.63 -1.67
N ARG A 5 3.57 20.24 -1.79
CA ARG A 5 4.06 18.96 -1.28
C ARG A 5 4.50 19.15 0.17
N ILE A 6 3.84 18.46 1.09
CA ILE A 6 4.21 18.39 2.50
C ILE A 6 4.69 16.97 2.74
N LYS A 7 5.94 16.82 3.18
CA LYS A 7 6.46 15.54 3.64
C LYS A 7 5.80 15.23 4.98
N ALA A 8 5.12 14.10 5.06
CA ALA A 8 4.60 13.61 6.33
C ALA A 8 5.75 13.10 7.21
N ASP A 9 5.85 13.60 8.44
CA ASP A 9 6.75 13.01 9.44
C ASP A 9 6.30 11.58 9.75
N GLY A 10 7.27 10.67 9.87
CA GLY A 10 6.99 9.29 10.25
C GLY A 10 6.48 9.22 11.68
N ALA A 11 5.18 9.05 11.86
CA ALA A 11 4.61 8.79 13.18
C ALA A 11 5.19 7.46 13.71
N PRO A 12 5.70 7.41 14.95
CA PRO A 12 6.13 6.16 15.54
C PRO A 12 4.92 5.22 15.65
N VAL A 13 5.00 4.06 14.99
CA VAL A 13 3.99 3.01 15.06
C VAL A 13 4.36 2.13 16.26
N SER A 14 3.55 2.12 17.31
CA SER A 14 3.79 1.33 18.54
C SER A 14 2.67 0.31 18.80
N GLY A 15 2.97 -0.73 19.57
CA GLY A 15 2.04 -1.78 19.94
C GLY A 15 1.62 -2.72 18.80
N ASN A 16 0.44 -3.33 18.91
CA ASN A 16 -0.08 -4.30 17.94
C ASN A 16 -0.68 -3.62 16.69
N LEU A 17 0.14 -2.83 15.97
CA LEU A 17 -0.30 -2.02 14.83
C LEU A 17 0.58 -2.23 13.61
N MET A 18 -0.09 -2.38 12.47
CA MET A 18 0.51 -2.44 11.14
C MET A 18 -0.26 -1.50 10.21
N VAL A 19 0.47 -0.73 9.42
CA VAL A 19 -0.09 0.30 8.54
C VAL A 19 0.33 0.04 7.11
N PHE A 20 -0.65 -0.06 6.22
CA PHE A 20 -0.44 -0.01 4.78
C PHE A 20 -0.71 1.41 4.29
N SER A 21 0.28 2.05 3.66
CA SER A 21 0.12 3.35 3.00
C SER A 21 -0.02 3.17 1.49
N ALA A 22 -0.88 3.98 0.87
CA ALA A 22 -1.12 3.93 -0.57
C ALA A 22 0.04 4.49 -1.42
N SER A 23 0.89 5.32 -0.83
CA SER A 23 2.06 5.95 -1.44
C SER A 23 3.12 6.25 -0.38
N SER A 24 4.32 6.61 -0.81
CA SER A 24 5.34 7.17 0.08
C SER A 24 4.99 8.61 0.49
N GLY A 25 5.71 9.15 1.47
CA GLY A 25 5.51 10.53 1.95
C GLY A 25 5.87 11.63 0.95
N GLU A 26 6.55 11.28 -0.16
CA GLU A 26 6.94 12.23 -1.24
C GLU A 26 6.00 12.13 -2.46
N GLU A 27 5.11 11.14 -2.46
CA GLU A 27 4.24 10.78 -3.57
C GLU A 27 2.77 10.97 -3.21
N SER A 28 1.91 11.05 -4.22
CA SER A 28 0.48 11.14 -4.03
C SER A 28 -0.19 9.79 -4.28
N ALA A 29 -1.23 9.47 -3.53
CA ALA A 29 -2.12 8.37 -3.87
C ALA A 29 -3.02 8.78 -5.03
N LEU A 30 -2.90 8.09 -6.18
CA LEU A 30 -3.55 8.49 -7.42
C LEU A 30 -4.86 7.71 -7.66
N PRO A 31 -5.90 8.36 -8.22
CA PRO A 31 -7.10 7.68 -8.68
C PRO A 31 -6.84 6.90 -9.97
N TRP A 32 -7.54 5.79 -10.15
CA TRP A 32 -7.62 5.04 -11.41
C TRP A 32 -9.06 5.08 -11.93
N THR A 33 -9.35 6.11 -12.71
CA THR A 33 -10.71 6.43 -13.20
C THR A 33 -11.38 5.26 -13.90
N GLU A 34 -10.66 4.54 -14.77
CA GLU A 34 -11.21 3.39 -15.51
C GLU A 34 -11.70 2.27 -14.58
N LYS A 35 -11.07 2.11 -13.41
CA LYS A 35 -11.43 1.09 -12.42
C LYS A 35 -12.30 1.62 -11.29
N GLN A 36 -12.65 2.91 -11.29
CA GLN A 36 -13.46 3.58 -10.27
C GLN A 36 -12.91 3.43 -8.83
N HIS A 37 -11.59 3.26 -8.69
CA HIS A 37 -10.88 3.09 -7.42
C HIS A 37 -9.52 3.80 -7.51
N GLY A 38 -8.84 4.05 -6.38
CA GLY A 38 -7.40 4.37 -6.42
C GLY A 38 -6.57 3.16 -6.84
N PHE A 39 -5.37 3.36 -7.40
CA PHE A 39 -4.50 2.25 -7.82
C PHE A 39 -4.25 1.26 -6.67
N PHE A 40 -3.94 1.79 -5.48
CA PHE A 40 -3.75 1.00 -4.27
C PHE A 40 -4.98 0.19 -3.91
N THR A 41 -6.13 0.84 -3.73
CA THR A 41 -7.37 0.17 -3.31
C THR A 41 -7.83 -0.87 -4.32
N TYR A 42 -7.72 -0.58 -5.63
CA TYR A 42 -8.05 -1.52 -6.68
C TYR A 42 -7.24 -2.81 -6.55
N HIS A 43 -5.91 -2.69 -6.48
CA HIS A 43 -5.02 -3.85 -6.37
C HIS A 43 -5.16 -4.59 -5.04
N LEU A 44 -5.40 -3.87 -3.95
CA LEU A 44 -5.69 -4.48 -2.64
C LEU A 44 -6.91 -5.39 -2.74
N LEU A 45 -8.04 -4.85 -3.19
CA LEU A 45 -9.29 -5.62 -3.31
C LEU A 45 -9.15 -6.76 -4.31
N LYS A 46 -8.49 -6.52 -5.44
CA LYS A 46 -8.21 -7.56 -6.45
C LYS A 46 -7.44 -8.73 -5.84
N LYS A 47 -6.34 -8.47 -5.13
CA LYS A 47 -5.52 -9.54 -4.53
C LYS A 47 -6.28 -10.31 -3.45
N LEU A 48 -7.04 -9.61 -2.62
CA LEU A 48 -7.90 -10.24 -1.61
C LEU A 48 -8.96 -11.14 -2.24
N GLN A 49 -9.59 -10.69 -3.32
CA GLN A 49 -10.56 -11.48 -4.07
C GLN A 49 -9.92 -12.71 -4.72
N GLU A 50 -8.80 -12.55 -5.43
CA GLU A 50 -8.09 -13.64 -6.13
C GLU A 50 -7.59 -14.73 -5.17
N THR A 51 -7.17 -14.33 -3.96
CA THR A 51 -6.67 -15.26 -2.93
C THR A 51 -7.75 -15.73 -1.98
N GLN A 52 -8.97 -15.21 -2.08
CA GLN A 52 -10.04 -15.40 -1.10
C GLN A 52 -9.56 -15.10 0.34
N GLY A 53 -8.76 -14.04 0.50
CA GLY A 53 -8.12 -13.67 1.77
C GLY A 53 -6.91 -14.52 2.16
N LYS A 54 -6.61 -15.63 1.47
CA LYS A 54 -5.48 -16.52 1.77
C LYS A 54 -4.15 -15.94 1.26
N VAL A 55 -3.72 -14.85 1.87
CA VAL A 55 -2.47 -14.16 1.57
C VAL A 55 -1.86 -13.64 2.87
N THR A 56 -0.53 -13.72 3.00
CA THR A 56 0.18 -13.14 4.14
C THR A 56 0.33 -11.64 3.97
N TYR A 57 0.48 -10.89 5.07
CA TYR A 57 0.70 -9.43 5.00
C TYR A 57 1.95 -9.06 4.18
N GLU A 58 3.02 -9.84 4.31
CA GLU A 58 4.26 -9.64 3.53
C GLU A 58 4.02 -9.84 2.03
N SER A 59 3.41 -10.97 1.64
CA SER A 59 3.10 -11.26 0.24
C SER A 59 2.14 -10.25 -0.37
N LEU A 60 1.18 -9.75 0.42
CA LEU A 60 0.26 -8.70 0.00
C LEU A 60 1.00 -7.38 -0.22
N ALA A 61 1.89 -6.98 0.69
CA ALA A 61 2.67 -5.75 0.56
C ALA A 61 3.57 -5.78 -0.69
N ASP A 62 4.22 -6.90 -0.97
CA ASP A 62 5.09 -7.04 -2.14
C ASP A 62 4.30 -7.02 -3.46
N TYR A 63 3.13 -7.66 -3.48
CA TYR A 63 2.21 -7.55 -4.60
C TYR A 63 1.78 -6.11 -4.84
N LEU A 64 1.37 -5.39 -3.78
CA LEU A 64 0.92 -4.01 -3.88
C LEU A 64 2.04 -3.08 -4.37
N ARG A 65 3.25 -3.20 -3.81
CA ARG A 65 4.43 -2.44 -4.25
C ARG A 65 4.70 -2.62 -5.74
N LYS A 66 4.66 -3.86 -6.22
CA LYS A 66 4.93 -4.18 -7.63
C LYS A 66 3.84 -3.64 -8.55
N GLU A 67 2.60 -4.03 -8.31
CA GLU A 67 1.52 -3.74 -9.26
C GLU A 67 1.12 -2.27 -9.25
N VAL A 68 1.03 -1.63 -8.09
CA VAL A 68 0.66 -0.21 -8.00
C VAL A 68 1.71 0.65 -8.68
N ARG A 69 3.01 0.38 -8.45
CA ARG A 69 4.09 1.13 -9.11
C ARG A 69 4.02 0.99 -10.63
N LEU A 70 3.88 -0.25 -11.13
CA LEU A 70 3.81 -0.51 -12.56
C LEU A 70 2.59 0.15 -13.22
N GLN A 71 1.40 0.02 -12.62
CA GLN A 71 0.18 0.58 -13.21
C GLN A 71 0.11 2.10 -13.08
N ALA A 72 0.52 2.67 -11.94
CA ALA A 72 0.57 4.13 -11.76
C ALA A 72 1.49 4.77 -12.79
N LEU A 73 2.69 4.21 -13.00
CA LEU A 73 3.63 4.69 -14.01
C LEU A 73 3.04 4.56 -15.43
N LYS A 74 2.45 3.40 -15.75
CA LYS A 74 1.89 3.13 -17.08
C LYS A 74 0.69 4.01 -17.44
N VAL A 75 -0.22 4.22 -16.49
CA VAL A 75 -1.52 4.89 -16.73
C VAL A 75 -1.44 6.40 -16.49
N SER A 76 -0.67 6.84 -15.49
CA SER A 76 -0.63 8.25 -15.08
C SER A 76 0.72 8.94 -15.32
N GLY A 77 1.78 8.19 -15.65
CA GLY A 77 3.14 8.71 -15.80
C GLY A 77 3.78 9.16 -14.49
N LYS A 78 3.21 8.78 -13.34
CA LYS A 78 3.70 9.18 -12.00
C LYS A 78 3.98 7.95 -11.15
N ASP A 79 5.03 8.03 -10.35
CA ASP A 79 5.33 7.01 -9.35
C ASP A 79 4.34 7.03 -8.19
N GLN A 80 4.03 5.83 -7.72
CA GLN A 80 3.27 5.59 -6.51
C GLN A 80 3.79 4.29 -5.88
N ASN A 81 4.47 4.41 -4.73
CA ASN A 81 5.09 3.28 -4.03
C ASN A 81 4.38 3.04 -2.69
N PRO A 82 3.46 2.07 -2.60
CA PRO A 82 2.86 1.66 -1.33
C PRO A 82 3.89 1.23 -0.30
N GLN A 83 3.64 1.52 0.98
CA GLN A 83 4.51 1.09 2.08
C GLN A 83 3.76 0.21 3.09
N LEU A 84 4.54 -0.65 3.75
CA LEU A 84 4.10 -1.43 4.89
C LEU A 84 4.97 -1.01 6.07
N LEU A 85 4.31 -0.51 7.12
CA LEU A 85 4.93 -0.11 8.38
C LEU A 85 4.42 -1.06 9.46
N ALA A 86 5.32 -1.86 10.03
CA ALA A 86 5.03 -2.67 11.20
C ALA A 86 5.62 -1.98 12.43
N SER A 87 4.90 -2.00 13.55
CA SER A 87 5.48 -1.55 14.81
C SER A 87 6.73 -2.38 15.17
N PRO A 88 7.81 -1.76 15.68
CA PRO A 88 8.95 -2.48 16.22
C PRO A 88 8.59 -3.44 17.36
N ASP A 89 7.45 -3.22 18.03
CA ASP A 89 6.96 -4.05 19.13
C ASP A 89 6.31 -5.36 18.65
N LEU A 90 6.04 -5.49 17.34
CA LEU A 90 5.45 -6.70 16.77
C LEU A 90 6.50 -7.81 16.62
N SER A 91 6.13 -9.03 17.04
CA SER A 91 6.93 -10.23 16.76
C SER A 91 7.12 -10.40 15.24
N PRO A 92 8.33 -10.78 14.75
CA PRO A 92 8.59 -11.05 13.32
C PRO A 92 7.64 -12.06 12.65
N GLU A 93 6.92 -12.85 13.45
CA GLU A 93 5.87 -13.77 13.02
C GLU A 93 4.73 -13.08 12.26
N TRP A 94 4.58 -11.75 12.38
CA TRP A 94 3.58 -10.99 11.62
C TRP A 94 3.67 -11.22 10.10
N THR A 95 4.87 -11.52 9.60
CA THR A 95 5.12 -11.83 8.17
C THR A 95 4.30 -13.02 7.68
N GLN A 96 3.98 -13.96 8.57
CA GLN A 96 3.21 -15.17 8.29
C GLN A 96 1.72 -15.02 8.59
N TRP A 97 1.31 -13.90 9.21
CA TRP A 97 -0.10 -13.68 9.49
C TRP A 97 -0.88 -13.44 8.20
N THR A 98 -2.06 -14.05 8.12
CA THR A 98 -2.98 -13.89 6.99
C THR A 98 -4.10 -12.94 7.34
N ILE A 99 -4.65 -12.29 6.32
CA ILE A 99 -5.93 -11.59 6.44
C ILE A 99 -7.01 -12.66 6.67
N ARG A 100 -7.61 -12.65 7.87
CA ARG A 100 -8.68 -13.57 8.26
C ARG A 100 -10.02 -13.17 7.65
#